data_AF-A0A1E7G225-F1
#
_entry.id   AF-A0A1E7G225-F1
#
_cell.length_a   1.000
_cell.length_b   1.000
_cell.length_c   1.000
_cell.angle_alpha   90.00
_cell.angle_beta   90.00
_cell.angle_gamma   90.00
#
_symmetry.space_group_name_H-M   'P 1'
#
loop_
_entity.id
_entity.type
_entity.pdbx_description
1 polymer ?
#
loop_
_entity_poly.entity_id
_entity_poly.type
_entity_poly.pdbx_seq_one_letter_code
_entity_poly.pdbx_strand_id
1 'polypeptide(L)'
;MKRNSSIDLMKSSAIFFVVSVHFLLNSGFYDMTIHSTLGIIWIGMRTILITCVPLFLVATGFLMNRKQLSAQYVLGIVPVIVSYLGISLLVWGTLSAVGKGSDFSTAINGIFDYSTDSYSWYVEMYLGLYLFIPLLNIIWNYKKRLKIIIYILSLFLAY
;
A
#
# COMPACT_ATOMS: atom_id res chain seq x y z
N MET A 1 -7.96 21.28 10.77
CA MET A 1 -6.58 21.09 10.29
C MET A 1 -6.39 21.99 9.06
N LYS A 2 -5.38 22.86 9.02
CA LYS A 2 -5.15 23.74 7.86
C LYS A 2 -4.68 22.87 6.68
N ARG A 3 -5.22 23.11 5.49
CA ARG A 3 -4.82 22.39 4.27
C ARG A 3 -3.32 22.55 4.03
N ASN A 4 -2.64 21.45 3.70
CA ASN A 4 -1.21 21.42 3.42
C ASN A 4 -0.98 21.02 1.96
N SER A 5 -0.66 22.01 1.13
CA SER A 5 -0.44 21.82 -0.31
C SER A 5 0.71 20.86 -0.63
N SER A 6 1.71 20.73 0.25
CA SER A 6 2.83 19.79 0.04
C SER A 6 2.38 18.34 0.11
N ILE A 7 1.44 18.01 1.02
CA ILE A 7 0.88 16.66 1.12
C ILE A 7 -0.05 16.37 -0.05
N ASP A 8 -0.83 17.36 -0.48
CA ASP A 8 -1.69 17.21 -1.66
C ASP A 8 -0.84 16.96 -2.91
N LEU A 9 0.24 17.71 -3.10
CA LEU A 9 1.19 17.48 -4.19
C LEU A 9 1.79 16.08 -4.12
N MET A 10 2.23 15.64 -2.94
CA MET A 10 2.81 14.31 -2.76
C MET A 10 1.84 13.19 -3.12
N LYS A 11 0.58 13.30 -2.70
CA LYS A 11 -0.48 12.35 -3.07
C LYS A 11 -0.78 12.38 -4.57
N SER A 12 -0.87 13.56 -5.17
CA SER A 12 -1.09 13.70 -6.63
C SER A 12 0.06 13.08 -7.43
N SER A 13 1.30 13.31 -7.02
CA SER A 13 2.48 12.67 -7.63
C SER A 13 2.45 11.16 -7.46
N ALA A 14 2.08 10.66 -6.27
CA ALA A 14 1.95 9.22 -6.03
C ALA A 14 0.89 8.57 -6.94
N ILE A 15 -0.28 9.20 -7.11
CA ILE A 15 -1.32 8.75 -8.05
C ILE A 15 -0.78 8.68 -9.48
N PHE A 16 -0.12 9.75 -9.94
CA PHE A 16 0.48 9.78 -11.27
C PHE A 16 1.52 8.67 -11.45
N PHE A 17 2.34 8.41 -10.43
CA PHE A 17 3.33 7.36 -10.46
C PHE A 17 2.70 5.96 -10.50
N VAL A 18 1.62 5.69 -9.75
CA VAL A 18 0.87 4.41 -9.84
C VAL A 18 0.41 4.16 -11.27
N VAL A 19 -0.26 5.14 -11.89
CA VAL A 19 -0.74 5.01 -13.27
C VAL A 19 0.43 4.75 -14.22
N SER A 20 1.55 5.45 -14.03
CA SER A 20 2.74 5.29 -14.87
C SER A 20 3.40 3.91 -14.71
N VAL A 21 3.48 3.35 -13.50
CA VAL A 21 4.02 2.00 -13.27
C VAL A 21 3.13 0.95 -13.91
N HIS A 22 1.80 1.09 -13.82
CA HIS A 22 0.87 0.18 -14.50
C HIS A 22 0.91 0.34 -16.01
N PHE A 23 1.12 1.55 -16.53
CA PHE A 23 1.36 1.77 -17.95
C PHE A 23 2.61 1.00 -18.42
N LEU A 24 3.73 1.12 -17.71
CA LEU A 24 4.94 0.34 -18.02
C LEU A 24 4.68 -1.18 -17.93
N LEU A 25 3.93 -1.62 -16.92
CA LEU A 25 3.57 -3.04 -16.79
C LEU A 25 2.81 -3.57 -18.01
N ASN A 26 1.91 -2.75 -18.56
CA ASN A 26 1.08 -3.13 -19.70
C ASN A 26 1.69 -2.79 -21.06
N SER A 27 2.83 -2.11 -21.12
CA SER A 27 3.50 -1.74 -22.37
C SER A 27 4.52 -2.79 -22.85
N GLY A 28 4.63 -3.94 -22.16
CA GLY A 28 5.68 -4.94 -22.41
C GLY A 28 7.06 -4.51 -21.91
N PHE A 29 7.17 -3.40 -21.15
CA PHE A 29 8.45 -2.86 -20.65
C PHE A 29 9.28 -3.90 -19.88
N TYR A 30 8.61 -4.78 -19.14
CA TYR A 30 9.26 -5.77 -18.28
C TYR A 30 9.79 -7.00 -19.04
N ASP A 31 9.35 -7.22 -20.29
CA ASP A 31 9.77 -8.35 -21.13
C ASP A 31 10.91 -7.96 -22.08
N MET A 32 11.33 -6.69 -22.07
CA MET A 32 12.36 -6.17 -22.97
C MET A 32 13.76 -6.55 -22.50
N THR A 33 14.61 -7.02 -23.41
CA THR A 33 16.05 -7.13 -23.13
C THR A 33 16.73 -5.77 -23.29
N ILE A 34 17.48 -5.36 -22.27
CA ILE A 34 18.08 -4.02 -22.20
C ILE A 34 19.41 -4.03 -22.97
N HIS A 35 19.41 -3.44 -24.17
CA HIS A 35 20.61 -3.33 -25.00
C HIS A 35 21.00 -1.88 -25.35
N SER A 36 20.22 -0.89 -24.90
CA SER A 36 20.39 0.52 -25.31
C SER A 36 20.45 1.47 -24.12
N THR A 37 21.12 2.61 -24.31
CA THR A 37 21.14 3.73 -23.35
C THR A 37 19.73 4.25 -23.05
N LEU A 38 18.82 4.21 -24.04
CA LEU A 38 17.43 4.56 -23.84
C LEU A 38 16.74 3.59 -22.87
N GLY A 39 17.02 2.29 -22.95
CA GLY A 39 16.53 1.29 -21.99
C GLY A 39 16.98 1.60 -20.56
N ILE A 40 18.24 2.02 -20.37
CA ILE A 40 18.78 2.43 -19.06
C ILE A 40 18.01 3.64 -18.50
N ILE A 41 17.71 4.63 -19.33
CA ILE A 41 16.91 5.81 -18.93
C ILE A 41 15.53 5.37 -18.44
N TRP A 42 14.86 4.46 -19.16
CA TRP A 42 13.54 3.97 -18.77
C TRP A 42 13.55 3.18 -17.46
N ILE A 43 14.62 2.41 -17.17
CA ILE A 43 14.82 1.77 -15.87
C ILE A 43 14.96 2.81 -14.76
N GLY A 44 15.72 3.88 -15.02
CA GLY A 44 15.85 5.01 -14.10
C GLY A 44 14.49 5.64 -13.80
N MET A 45 13.70 5.93 -14.83
CA MET A 45 12.34 6.44 -14.68
C MET A 45 11.46 5.46 -13.89
N ARG A 46 11.47 4.18 -14.23
CA ARG A 46 10.71 3.13 -13.52
C ARG A 46 11.08 3.04 -12.04
N THR A 47 12.36 3.22 -11.71
CA THR A 47 12.86 3.23 -10.32
C THR A 47 12.31 4.42 -9.53
N ILE A 48 12.12 5.57 -10.16
CA ILE A 48 11.47 6.71 -9.53
C ILE A 48 9.97 6.45 -9.38
N LEU A 49 9.31 5.97 -10.44
CA LEU A 49 7.86 5.77 -10.46
C LEU A 49 7.40 4.70 -9.46
N ILE A 50 8.19 3.66 -9.20
CA ILE A 50 7.81 2.64 -8.19
C ILE A 50 7.78 3.19 -6.75
N THR A 51 8.29 4.40 -6.52
CA THR A 51 8.15 5.07 -5.21
C THR A 51 6.72 5.55 -4.91
N CYS A 52 5.76 5.31 -5.80
CA CYS A 52 4.35 5.62 -5.58
C CYS A 52 3.79 5.07 -4.25
N VAL A 53 4.08 3.82 -3.92
CA VAL A 53 3.64 3.18 -2.67
C VAL A 53 4.26 3.87 -1.45
N PRO A 54 5.60 4.00 -1.32
CA PRO A 54 6.19 4.68 -0.17
C PRO A 54 5.78 6.16 -0.06
N LEU A 55 5.49 6.86 -1.16
CA LEU A 55 4.93 8.22 -1.10
C LEU A 55 3.55 8.24 -0.42
N PHE A 56 2.66 7.29 -0.72
CA PHE A 56 1.39 7.15 0.02
C PHE A 56 1.60 6.81 1.49
N LEU A 57 2.60 5.98 1.80
CA LEU A 57 2.93 5.64 3.19
C LEU A 57 3.41 6.87 3.97
N VAL A 58 4.30 7.68 3.40
CA VAL A 58 4.78 8.92 4.01
C VAL A 58 3.62 9.92 4.19
N ALA A 59 2.74 10.04 3.19
CA ALA A 59 1.57 10.93 3.27
C ALA A 59 0.64 10.51 4.42
N THR A 60 0.38 9.21 4.53
CA THR A 60 -0.46 8.62 5.56
C THR A 60 0.17 8.82 6.94
N GLY A 61 1.46 8.50 7.09
CA GLY A 61 2.21 8.70 8.32
C GLY A 61 2.19 10.16 8.77
N PHE A 62 2.38 11.11 7.85
CA PHE A 62 2.27 12.54 8.15
C PHE A 62 0.87 12.93 8.66
N LEU A 63 -0.19 12.46 8.01
CA LEU A 63 -1.58 12.78 8.38
C LEU A 63 -2.03 12.11 9.68
N MET A 64 -1.43 10.98 10.03
CA MET A 64 -1.82 10.18 11.20
C MET A 64 -0.82 10.26 12.36
N ASN A 65 0.19 11.14 12.29
CA ASN A 65 1.28 11.27 13.26
C ASN A 65 0.87 11.62 14.71
N ARG A 66 -0.40 11.98 14.93
CA ARG A 66 -0.96 12.35 16.23
C ARG A 66 -2.09 11.42 16.67
N LYS A 67 -2.38 10.37 15.90
CA LYS A 67 -3.43 9.40 16.23
C LYS A 67 -3.01 8.57 17.45
N GLN A 68 -3.97 8.35 18.34
CA GLN A 68 -3.84 7.54 19.54
C GLN A 68 -4.80 6.36 19.46
N LEU A 69 -4.50 5.30 20.20
CA LEU A 69 -5.37 4.14 20.27
C LEU A 69 -6.67 4.53 21.00
N SER A 70 -7.79 4.46 20.29
CA SER A 70 -9.12 4.70 20.84
C SER A 70 -10.15 3.85 20.09
N ALA A 71 -11.33 3.62 20.67
CA ALA A 71 -12.39 2.90 19.99
C ALA A 71 -12.78 3.58 18.65
N GLN A 72 -12.83 4.91 18.63
CA GLN A 72 -13.08 5.69 17.42
C GLN A 72 -11.99 5.50 16.35
N TYR A 73 -10.74 5.36 16.78
CA TYR A 73 -9.64 5.05 15.88
C TYR A 73 -9.83 3.66 15.26
N VAL A 74 -10.05 2.64 16.08
CA VAL A 74 -10.24 1.26 15.58
C VAL A 74 -11.44 1.19 14.63
N LEU A 75 -12.56 1.82 14.97
CA LEU A 75 -13.74 1.87 14.10
C LEU A 75 -13.50 2.63 12.78
N GLY A 76 -12.49 3.51 12.73
CA GLY A 76 -12.12 4.24 11.52
C GLY A 76 -11.64 3.36 10.37
N ILE A 77 -11.24 2.10 10.64
CA ILE A 77 -10.83 1.13 9.60
C ILE A 77 -12.00 0.41 8.95
N VAL A 78 -13.18 0.42 9.59
CA VAL A 78 -14.35 -0.35 9.15
C VAL A 78 -14.75 -0.05 7.70
N PRO A 79 -14.79 1.22 7.23
CA PRO A 79 -15.12 1.49 5.83
C PRO A 79 -14.17 0.82 4.83
N VAL A 80 -12.88 0.71 5.18
CA VAL A 80 -11.88 0.04 4.35
C VAL A 80 -12.14 -1.46 4.30
N ILE A 81 -12.39 -2.08 5.45
CA ILE A 81 -12.73 -3.51 5.53
C ILE A 81 -14.01 -3.81 4.73
N VAL A 82 -15.06 -3.01 4.91
CA VAL A 82 -16.32 -3.19 4.17
C VAL A 82 -16.11 -3.04 2.67
N SER A 83 -15.33 -2.04 2.23
CA SER A 83 -15.02 -1.87 0.81
C SER A 83 -14.22 -3.05 0.25
N TYR A 84 -13.26 -3.58 1.00
CA TYR A 84 -12.47 -4.74 0.61
C TYR A 84 -13.35 -5.97 0.45
N LEU A 85 -14.17 -6.30 1.47
CA LEU A 85 -15.09 -7.44 1.40
C LEU A 85 -16.06 -7.32 0.22
N GLY A 86 -16.60 -6.12 0.00
CA GLY A 86 -17.49 -5.85 -1.13
C GLY A 86 -16.81 -6.08 -2.47
N ILE A 87 -15.61 -5.52 -2.67
CA ILE A 87 -14.85 -5.68 -3.92
C ILE A 87 -14.44 -7.14 -4.12
N SER A 88 -13.94 -7.83 -3.10
CA SER A 88 -13.53 -9.24 -3.21
C SER A 88 -14.71 -10.15 -3.59
N LEU A 89 -15.89 -9.93 -3.01
CA LEU A 89 -17.10 -10.66 -3.37
C LEU A 89 -17.58 -10.32 -4.79
N LEU A 90 -17.47 -9.06 -5.23
CA LEU A 90 -17.79 -8.67 -6.60
C LEU A 90 -16.84 -9.30 -7.63
N VAL A 91 -15.53 -9.33 -7.35
CA VAL A 91 -14.52 -9.98 -8.20
C VAL A 91 -14.80 -11.48 -8.29
N TRP A 92 -15.01 -12.15 -7.15
CA TRP A 92 -15.37 -13.56 -7.15
C TRP A 92 -16.67 -13.83 -7.93
N GLY A 93 -17.71 -13.02 -7.71
CA GLY A 93 -19.01 -13.19 -8.37
C GLY A 93 -18.92 -13.00 -9.90
N THR A 94 -18.17 -12.00 -10.36
CA THR A 94 -17.95 -11.76 -11.80
C THR A 94 -17.14 -12.88 -12.46
N LEU A 95 -16.09 -13.38 -11.82
CA LEU A 95 -15.32 -14.53 -12.32
C LEU A 95 -16.17 -15.80 -12.36
N SER A 96 -16.98 -16.04 -11.32
CA SER A 96 -17.88 -17.19 -11.24
C SER A 96 -18.95 -17.16 -12.33
N ALA A 97 -19.50 -15.98 -12.64
CA ALA A 97 -20.48 -15.81 -13.72
C ALA A 97 -19.91 -16.13 -15.12
N VAL A 98 -18.60 -15.97 -15.32
CA VAL A 98 -17.89 -16.27 -16.59
C VAL A 98 -17.29 -17.69 -16.57
N GLY A 99 -17.56 -18.50 -15.55
CA GLY A 99 -17.05 -19.87 -15.42
C GLY A 99 -15.56 -19.96 -15.10
N LYS A 100 -14.94 -18.86 -14.66
CA LYS A 100 -13.52 -18.78 -14.22
C LYS A 100 -13.38 -18.62 -12.71
N GLY A 101 -14.50 -18.59 -11.98
CA GLY A 101 -14.50 -18.42 -10.53
C GLY A 101 -14.09 -19.70 -9.82
N SER A 102 -13.50 -19.53 -8.64
CA SER A 102 -13.24 -20.61 -7.70
C SER A 102 -14.50 -20.94 -6.88
N ASP A 103 -14.47 -22.09 -6.21
CA ASP A 103 -15.52 -22.46 -5.25
C ASP A 103 -15.63 -21.41 -4.14
N PHE A 104 -16.83 -21.25 -3.59
CA PHE A 104 -17.10 -20.26 -2.54
C PHE A 104 -16.17 -20.41 -1.32
N SER A 105 -15.84 -21.63 -0.91
CA SER A 105 -14.91 -21.86 0.20
C SER A 105 -13.51 -21.33 -0.11
N THR A 106 -13.04 -21.51 -1.35
CA THR A 106 -11.75 -21.01 -1.81
C THR A 106 -11.75 -19.49 -1.87
N ALA A 107 -12.85 -18.88 -2.29
CA ALA A 107 -13.00 -17.43 -2.29
C ALA A 107 -12.98 -16.85 -0.87
N ILE A 108 -13.66 -17.48 0.09
CA ILE A 108 -13.63 -17.04 1.50
C ILE A 108 -12.23 -17.16 2.08
N ASN A 109 -11.53 -18.28 1.85
CA ASN A 109 -10.12 -18.41 2.27
C ASN A 109 -9.25 -17.33 1.60
N GLY A 110 -9.51 -17.09 0.32
CA GLY A 110 -8.92 -16.04 -0.50
C GLY A 110 -9.04 -14.63 0.09
N ILE A 111 -10.09 -14.37 0.87
CA ILE A 111 -10.33 -13.07 1.49
C ILE A 111 -9.43 -12.91 2.71
N PHE A 112 -9.21 -14.00 3.47
CA PHE A 112 -8.38 -13.98 4.67
C PHE A 112 -6.88 -14.04 4.35
N ASP A 113 -6.49 -14.66 3.25
CA ASP A 113 -5.10 -14.72 2.79
C ASP A 113 -4.73 -13.60 1.79
N TYR A 114 -5.67 -12.70 1.48
CA TYR A 114 -5.51 -11.59 0.54
C TYR A 114 -5.12 -12.04 -0.89
N SER A 115 -5.62 -13.17 -1.35
CA SER A 115 -5.39 -13.68 -2.72
C SER A 115 -6.60 -13.56 -3.66
N THR A 116 -7.78 -13.16 -3.17
CA THR A 116 -9.02 -13.09 -4.00
C THR A 116 -8.92 -12.10 -5.14
N ASP A 117 -8.18 -11.01 -4.95
CA ASP A 117 -7.91 -10.00 -5.96
C ASP A 117 -6.43 -9.62 -5.96
N SER A 118 -5.92 -9.27 -7.16
CA SER A 118 -4.53 -8.90 -7.41
C SER A 118 -4.04 -7.66 -6.65
N TYR A 119 -4.95 -6.84 -6.10
CA TYR A 119 -4.61 -5.65 -5.32
C TYR A 119 -4.85 -5.82 -3.81
N SER A 120 -5.30 -6.99 -3.36
CA SER A 120 -5.63 -7.26 -1.96
C SER A 120 -4.43 -7.10 -1.02
N TRP A 121 -3.21 -7.35 -1.48
CA TRP A 121 -1.97 -7.12 -0.73
C TRP A 121 -1.83 -5.66 -0.24
N TYR A 122 -2.36 -4.69 -0.99
CA TYR A 122 -2.32 -3.29 -0.59
C TYR A 122 -3.23 -3.02 0.61
N VAL A 123 -4.38 -3.71 0.67
CA VAL A 123 -5.30 -3.66 1.81
C VAL A 123 -4.64 -4.30 3.03
N GLU A 124 -4.01 -5.47 2.87
CA GLU A 124 -3.24 -6.13 3.94
C GLU A 124 -2.19 -5.20 4.55
N MET A 125 -1.34 -4.61 3.70
CA MET A 125 -0.31 -3.66 4.12
C MET A 125 -0.92 -2.45 4.84
N TYR A 126 -2.00 -1.88 4.29
CA TYR A 126 -2.67 -0.73 4.88
C TYR A 126 -3.27 -1.05 6.26
N LEU A 127 -3.92 -2.21 6.41
CA LEU A 127 -4.48 -2.67 7.68
C LEU A 127 -3.37 -2.85 8.73
N GLY A 128 -2.27 -3.53 8.36
CA GLY A 128 -1.12 -3.68 9.24
C GLY A 128 -0.59 -2.33 9.72
N LEU A 129 -0.30 -1.42 8.80
CA LEU A 129 0.20 -0.08 9.13
C LEU A 129 -0.79 0.74 9.97
N TYR A 130 -2.09 0.66 9.65
CA TYR A 130 -3.14 1.34 10.43
C TYR A 130 -3.13 0.88 11.89
N LEU A 131 -3.00 -0.41 12.15
CA LEU A 131 -2.91 -0.94 13.51
C LEU A 131 -1.61 -0.52 14.20
N PHE A 132 -0.48 -0.43 13.47
CA PHE A 132 0.80 -0.03 14.03
C PHE A 132 0.95 1.48 14.27
N ILE A 133 0.22 2.34 13.58
CA ILE A 133 0.37 3.81 13.69
C ILE A 133 0.32 4.35 15.13
N PRO A 134 -0.64 3.98 16.01
CA PRO A 134 -0.65 4.45 17.38
C PRO A 134 0.61 4.03 18.17
N LEU A 135 1.10 2.81 17.94
CA LEU A 135 2.34 2.31 18.54
C LEU A 135 3.54 3.10 18.04
N LEU A 136 3.63 3.34 16.72
CA LEU A 136 4.68 4.15 16.10
C LEU A 136 4.67 5.58 16.66
N ASN A 137 3.50 6.17 16.87
CA ASN A 137 3.36 7.50 17.47
C ASN A 137 3.84 7.53 18.94
N ILE A 138 3.58 6.49 19.72
CA ILE A 138 4.09 6.37 21.11
C ILE A 138 5.63 6.30 21.08
N ILE A 139 6.18 5.42 20.24
CA ILE A 139 7.63 5.25 20.08
C ILE A 139 8.30 6.56 19.65
N TRP A 140 7.70 7.26 18.70
CA TRP A 140 8.23 8.50 18.17
C TRP A 140 8.30 9.61 19.22
N ASN A 141 7.32 9.66 20.13
CA ASN A 141 7.26 10.63 21.22
C ASN A 141 8.07 10.21 22.45
N TYR A 142 8.71 9.03 22.44
CA TYR A 142 9.50 8.54 23.56
C TYR A 142 10.89 9.18 23.62
N LYS A 143 11.34 9.59 24.83
CA LYS A 143 12.59 10.35 25.03
C LYS A 143 13.87 9.63 24.57
N LYS A 144 13.88 8.28 24.48
CA LYS A 144 15.01 7.47 23.99
C LYS A 144 14.87 7.09 22.50
N ARG A 145 14.43 8.05 21.68
CA ARG A 145 14.07 7.91 20.26
C ARG A 145 15.14 7.27 19.38
N LEU A 146 16.43 7.58 19.58
CA LEU A 146 17.51 7.12 18.70
C LEU A 146 17.76 5.62 18.79
N LYS A 147 17.72 5.02 19.98
CA LYS A 147 17.97 3.58 20.18
C LYS A 147 16.86 2.71 19.59
N ILE A 148 15.60 3.16 19.70
CA ILE A 148 14.45 2.39 19.18
C ILE A 148 14.40 2.47 17.66
N ILE A 149 14.66 3.64 17.06
CA ILE A 149 14.74 3.77 15.61
C ILE A 149 15.87 2.89 15.04
N ILE A 150 17.05 2.91 15.66
CA ILE A 150 18.17 2.03 15.25
C ILE A 150 17.79 0.56 15.37
N TYR A 151 17.08 0.15 16.43
CA TYR A 151 16.65 -1.24 16.63
C TYR A 151 15.63 -1.68 15.56
N ILE A 152 14.63 -0.85 15.26
CA ILE A 152 13.64 -1.11 14.22
C ILE A 152 14.33 -1.20 12.85
N LEU A 153 15.21 -0.25 12.52
CA LEU A 153 15.99 -0.29 11.28
C LEU A 153 16.90 -1.53 11.21
N SER A 154 17.49 -1.95 12.33
CA SER A 154 18.32 -3.16 12.37
C SER A 154 17.53 -4.45 12.17
N LEU A 155 16.26 -4.49 12.59
CA LEU A 155 15.35 -5.61 12.32
C LEU A 155 14.96 -5.67 10.84
N PHE A 156 14.79 -4.52 10.17
CA PHE A 156 14.50 -4.46 8.74
C PHE A 156 15.74 -4.68 7.85
N LEU A 157 16.96 -4.45 8.35
CA LEU A 157 18.23 -4.69 7.65
C LEU A 157 18.82 -6.10 7.90
N ALA A 158 18.23 -6.88 8.81
CA ALA A 158 18.62 -8.25 9.10
C ALA A 158 17.94 -9.30 8.21
N TYR A 159 17.15 -8.86 7.22
CA TYR A 159 16.51 -9.67 6.19
C TYR A 159 16.85 -9.16 4.80
#